data_AF-A0A9D1DZQ4-F1
#
_entry.id   AF-A0A9D1DZQ4-F1
#
_cell.length_a   1.000
_cell.length_b   1.000
_cell.length_c   1.000
_cell.angle_alpha   90.00
_cell.angle_beta   90.00
_cell.angle_gamma   90.00
#
_symmetry.space_group_name_H-M   'P 1'
#
loop_
_entity.id
_entity.type
_entity.pdbx_description
1 polymer ?
#
loop_
_entity_poly.entity_id
_entity_poly.type
_entity_poly.pdbx_seq_one_letter_code
_entity_poly.pdbx_strand_id
1 'polypeptide(L)' 'MLKQYETVFIATPVLSEEQIKEAVEKYRGYILSEGGEIVNDEDWGLRKLAYPIQKKTTG' A
#
# COMPACT_ATOMS: atom_id res chain seq x y z
N MET A 1 22.82 -13.06 -4.28
CA MET A 1 21.57 -13.07 -5.08
C MET A 1 20.66 -12.02 -4.47
N LEU A 2 20.20 -11.04 -5.26
CA LEU A 2 19.26 -10.02 -4.77
C LEU A 2 17.91 -10.69 -4.48
N LYS A 3 17.34 -10.42 -3.31
CA LYS A 3 16.03 -10.93 -2.93
C LYS A 3 14.99 -9.90 -3.38
N GLN A 4 13.97 -10.37 -4.08
CA GLN A 4 12.84 -9.55 -4.49
C GLN A 4 11.66 -9.80 -3.55
N TYR A 5 10.97 -8.74 -3.19
CA TYR A 5 9.84 -8.77 -2.27
C TYR A 5 8.70 -7.95 -2.87
N GLU A 6 7.47 -8.38 -2.57
CA GLU A 6 6.26 -7.67 -2.94
C GLU A 6 5.47 -7.37 -1.68
N THR A 7 5.05 -6.12 -1.53
CA THR A 7 4.22 -5.68 -0.40
C THR A 7 2.95 -5.06 -0.94
N VAL A 8 1.81 -5.61 -0.54
CA VAL A 8 0.49 -5.08 -0.89
C VAL A 8 -0.22 -4.71 0.40
N PHE A 9 -0.73 -3.49 0.47
CA PHE A 9 -1.57 -3.03 1.58
C PHE A 9 -2.90 -2.54 1.04
N ILE A 10 -3.96 -2.77 1.83
CA ILE A 10 -5.33 -2.34 1.51
C ILE A 10 -5.65 -1.20 2.46
N ALA A 11 -5.88 -0.01 1.91
CA ALA A 11 -6.27 1.15 2.70
C ALA A 11 -7.78 1.10 2.96
N THR A 12 -8.20 1.44 4.17
CA THR A 12 -9.63 1.58 4.43
C THR A 12 -10.17 2.82 3.71
N PRO A 13 -11.35 2.74 3.06
CA PRO A 13 -11.92 3.85 2.28
C PRO A 13 -12.41 5.03 3.12
N VAL A 14 -12.21 4.99 4.44
CA VAL A 14 -12.52 6.09 5.37
C VAL A 14 -11.37 7.12 5.38
N LEU A 15 -10.18 6.74 4.92
CA LEU A 15 -9.04 7.65 4.80
C LEU A 15 -9.23 8.57 3.59
N SER A 16 -8.77 9.83 3.72
CA SER A 16 -8.67 10.72 2.57
C SER A 16 -7.51 10.31 1.65
N GLU A 17 -7.55 10.72 0.39
CA GLU A 17 -6.45 10.48 -0.56
C GLU A 17 -5.10 11.01 -0.03
N GLU A 18 -5.12 12.13 0.69
CA GLU A 18 -3.94 12.73 1.30
C GLU A 18 -3.35 11.82 2.39
N GLN A 19 -4.19 11.24 3.24
CA GLN A 19 -3.77 10.29 4.27
C GLN A 19 -3.22 8.99 3.68
N ILE A 20 -3.80 8.53 2.56
CA ILE A 20 -3.31 7.34 1.84
C ILE A 20 -1.91 7.63 1.30
N LYS A 21 -1.71 8.77 0.61
CA LYS A 21 -0.41 9.17 0.07
C LYS A 21 0.65 9.34 1.16
N GLU A 22 0.30 9.96 2.28
CA GLU A 22 1.22 10.10 3.43
C GLU A 22 1.66 8.73 3.97
N ALA A 23 0.73 7.79 4.09
CA ALA A 23 1.05 6.44 4.52
C ALA A 23 1.98 5.73 3.52
N VAL A 24 1.70 5.83 2.21
CA VAL A 24 2.55 5.25 1.16
C VAL A 24 3.97 5.81 1.25
N GLU A 25 4.11 7.14 1.30
CA GLU A 25 5.42 7.80 1.38
C GLU A 25 6.18 7.43 2.65
N LYS A 26 5.48 7.26 3.78
CA LYS A 26 6.10 6.77 5.03
C LYS A 26 6.65 5.36 4.88
N TYR A 27 5.91 4.45 4.26
CA TYR A 27 6.37 3.08 4.01
C TYR A 27 7.54 3.05 3.02
N ARG A 28 7.49 3.85 1.96
CA ARG A 28 8.58 3.99 1.00
C ARG A 28 9.85 4.49 1.67
N GLY A 29 9.74 5.56 2.46
CA GLY A 29 10.86 6.11 3.22
C GLY A 29 11.46 5.08 4.16
N TYR A 30 10.63 4.26 4.82
CA TYR A 30 11.11 3.16 5.66
C TYR A 30 11.91 2.12 4.86
N ILE A 31 11.38 1.64 3.72
CA ILE A 31 12.06 0.65 2.87
C ILE A 31 13.42 1.18 2.40
N LEU A 32 13.46 2.44 1.94
CA LEU A 32 14.70 3.08 1.49
C LEU A 32 15.69 3.27 2.65
N SER A 33 15.21 3.60 3.85
CA SER A 33 16.07 3.79 5.02
C SER A 33 16.75 2.51 5.52
N GLU A 34 16.10 1.36 5.32
CA GLU A 34 16.63 0.03 5.64
C GLU A 34 17.54 -0.54 4.53
N GLY A 35 17.84 0.25 3.49
CA GLY A 35 18.69 -0.15 2.38
C GLY A 35 17.99 -0.97 1.29
N GLY A 36 16.66 -0.97 1.27
CA GLY A 36 15.86 -1.54 0.19
C GLY A 36 15.79 -0.62 -1.03
N GLU A 37 15.57 -1.20 -2.20
CA GLU A 37 15.35 -0.48 -3.46
C GLU A 37 13.90 -0.70 -3.91
N ILE A 38 13.22 0.39 -4.28
CA ILE A 38 11.87 0.31 -4.85
C ILE A 38 11.99 0.15 -6.37
N VAL A 39 11.63 -1.03 -6.86
CA VAL A 39 11.72 -1.39 -8.29
C VAL A 39 10.41 -1.07 -9.03
N ASN A 40 9.26 -1.20 -8.36
CA ASN A 40 7.96 -0.90 -8.90
C ASN A 40 7.03 -0.35 -7.81
N ASP A 41 6.09 0.50 -8.22
CA ASP A 41 5.06 1.07 -7.37
C ASP A 41 3.78 1.22 -8.18
N GLU A 42 2.68 0.70 -7.66
CA GLU A 42 1.37 0.76 -8.32
C GLU A 42 0.30 1.24 -7.33
N ASP A 43 -0.43 2.28 -7.74
CA ASP A 43 -1.67 2.71 -7.09
C ASP A 43 -2.86 2.06 -7.81
N TRP A 44 -3.56 1.19 -7.08
CA TRP A 44 -4.71 0.45 -7.58
C TRP A 44 -6.04 1.19 -7.40
N GLY A 45 -6.03 2.33 -6.70
CA GLY A 45 -7.20 3.09 -6.32
C GLY A 45 -8.22 2.25 -5.53
N LEU A 46 -9.46 2.72 -5.51
CA LEU A 46 -10.55 2.01 -4.84
C LEU A 46 -10.98 0.78 -5.65
N ARG A 47 -10.83 -0.42 -5.08
CA ARG A 47 -11.28 -1.68 -5.70
C ARG A 47 -12.32 -2.38 -4.86
N LYS A 48 -13.19 -3.13 -5.53
CA LYS A 48 -14.19 -3.99 -4.87
C LYS A 48 -13.52 -5.29 -4.44
N LEU A 49 -13.60 -5.61 -3.15
CA LEU A 49 -13.05 -6.84 -2.60
C LEU A 49 -13.98 -8.02 -2.93
N ALA A 50 -13.39 -9.20 -3.19
CA ALA A 50 -14.16 -10.42 -3.43
C ALA A 50 -14.97 -10.84 -2.19
N TYR A 51 -14.45 -10.55 -0.99
CA TYR A 51 -15.08 -10.81 0.30
C TYR A 51 -14.86 -9.61 1.23
N PRO A 52 -15.80 -9.33 2.15
CA PRO A 52 -15.67 -8.19 3.04
C PRO A 52 -14.54 -8.40 4.06
N ILE A 53 -13.62 -7.43 4.15
CA ILE A 53 -12.59 -7.36 5.20
C ILE A 53 -13.07 -6.35 6.24
N GLN A 54 -13.16 -6.74 7.51
CA GLN A 54 -13.70 -5.88 8.59
C GLN A 54 -15.06 -5.22 8.24
N LYS A 55 -15.97 -5.98 7.62
CA LYS A 55 -17.29 -5.51 7.13
C LYS A 55 -17.22 -4.42 6.03
N LYS A 56 -16.05 -4.16 5.45
CA LYS A 56 -15.88 -3.28 4.27
C LYS A 56 -15.78 -4.13 3.02
N THR A 57 -16.54 -3.78 1.99
CA THR A 57 -16.56 -4.47 0.68
C THR A 57 -15.67 -3.80 -0.37
N THR A 58 -15.03 -2.69 0.00
CA THR A 58 -14.15 -1.87 -0.84
C THR A 58 -12.93 -1.45 -0.03
N GLY A 59 -11.80 -1.31 -0.70
CA GLY A 59 -10.53 -0.82 -0.16
C GLY A 59 -9.51 -0.69 -1.26
#